data_AF-A0A1X7VEZ2-F1
#
_entry.id   AF-A0A1X7VEZ2-F1
#
_cell.length_a   1.000
_cell.length_b   1.000
_cell.length_c   1.000
_cell.angle_alpha   90.00
_cell.angle_beta   90.00
_cell.angle_gamma   90.00
#
_symmetry.space_group_name_H-M   'P 1'
#
loop_
_entity.id
_entity.type
_entity.pdbx_description
1 polymer ?
#
loop_
_entity_poly.entity_id
_entity_poly.type
_entity_poly.pdbx_seq_one_letter_code
_entity_poly.pdbx_strand_id
1 'polypeptide(L)'
;MWRCCGRISYSDFSYATKQPIVQPSEHPYASTIKAALARIFHLGVKGTLTELRPKYWVVKARLSVRTMISSCNLCRRCGGLAYKAPPSLPLPSFRVTEHSPFSYSGVDNASALSLKLLFLGED
;
A
#
# COMPACT_ATOMS: atom_id res chain seq x y z
N MET A 1 17.36 29.83 -5.26
CA MET A 1 16.87 28.69 -4.45
C MET A 1 16.47 29.22 -3.09
N TRP A 2 15.18 29.23 -2.75
CA TRP A 2 14.69 29.86 -1.51
C TRP A 2 14.71 28.86 -0.34
N ARG A 3 15.06 29.33 0.87
CA ARG A 3 14.98 28.57 2.12
C ARG A 3 14.15 29.35 3.13
N CYS A 4 13.49 28.64 4.04
CA CYS A 4 12.70 29.26 5.10
C CYS A 4 13.36 28.99 6.45
N CYS A 5 13.57 30.02 7.27
CA CYS A 5 14.03 29.88 8.65
C CYS A 5 12.84 29.54 9.55
N GLY A 6 12.88 28.37 10.19
CA GLY A 6 11.84 27.92 11.11
C GLY A 6 12.09 28.30 12.57
N ARG A 7 11.21 27.81 13.45
CA ARG A 7 11.30 28.00 14.92
C ARG A 7 12.35 27.11 15.60
N ILE A 8 12.97 26.19 14.86
CA ILE A 8 13.89 25.17 15.37
C ILE A 8 15.37 25.51 15.13
N SER A 9 15.70 26.78 14.86
CA SER A 9 17.06 27.21 14.52
C SER A 9 18.12 26.84 15.56
N TYR A 10 17.76 26.82 16.85
CA TYR A 10 18.65 26.50 17.96
C TYR A 10 18.64 25.03 18.39
N SER A 11 17.92 24.14 17.68
CA SER A 11 17.97 22.69 17.94
C SER A 11 19.31 22.07 17.53
N ASP A 12 19.55 20.81 17.86
CA ASP A 12 20.75 20.08 17.38
C ASP A 12 20.57 19.48 15.97
N PHE A 13 19.48 19.80 15.28
CA PHE A 13 19.24 19.28 13.93
C PHE A 13 20.23 19.85 12.90
N SER A 14 20.37 19.12 11.79
CA SER A 14 21.17 19.56 10.64
C SER A 14 20.67 20.90 10.09
N TYR A 15 21.58 21.66 9.46
CA TYR A 15 21.25 22.92 8.81
C TYR A 15 20.10 22.79 7.80
N ALA A 16 20.08 21.71 7.00
CA ALA A 16 19.04 21.46 6.02
C ALA A 16 17.65 21.27 6.65
N THR A 17 17.59 20.63 7.82
CA THR A 17 16.34 20.42 8.56
C THR A 17 15.85 21.72 9.19
N LYS A 18 16.76 22.54 9.72
CA LYS A 18 16.43 23.84 10.34
C LYS A 18 15.95 24.86 9.30
N GLN A 19 16.55 24.83 8.12
CA GLN A 19 16.29 25.75 7.02
C GLN A 19 16.01 24.99 5.71
N PRO A 20 14.85 24.33 5.59
CA PRO A 20 14.54 23.50 4.42
C PRO A 20 14.40 24.33 3.15
N ILE A 21 14.64 23.67 2.02
CA ILE A 21 14.49 24.25 0.68
C ILE A 21 13.01 24.41 0.40
N VAL A 22 12.56 25.64 0.15
CA VAL A 22 11.18 25.90 -0.27
C VAL A 22 11.02 25.45 -1.71
N GLN A 23 10.09 24.51 -1.90
CA GLN A 23 9.84 23.88 -3.18
C GLN A 23 8.41 24.24 -3.63
N PRO A 24 8.25 25.02 -4.71
CA PRO A 24 6.94 25.24 -5.34
C PRO A 24 6.24 23.92 -5.65
N SER A 25 4.91 23.92 -5.64
CA SER A 25 4.14 22.70 -5.93
C SER A 25 4.08 22.36 -7.43
N GLU A 26 4.80 23.09 -8.27
CA GLU A 26 4.74 23.01 -9.74
C GLU A 26 5.68 21.93 -10.32
N HIS A 27 5.54 21.73 -11.64
CA HIS A 27 5.93 20.56 -12.43
C HIS A 27 7.39 20.03 -12.32
N PRO A 28 8.46 20.79 -12.02
CA PRO A 28 9.81 20.20 -11.96
C PRO A 28 10.08 19.34 -10.70
N TYR A 29 9.20 19.41 -9.70
CA TYR A 29 9.47 18.92 -8.35
C TYR A 29 8.73 17.63 -7.96
N ALA A 30 7.95 17.10 -8.91
CA ALA A 30 7.32 15.78 -8.85
C ALA A 30 8.35 14.65 -8.64
N SER A 31 9.55 14.80 -9.22
CA SER A 31 10.65 13.84 -9.11
C SER A 31 11.11 13.64 -7.66
N THR A 32 11.22 14.72 -6.87
CA THR A 32 11.59 14.66 -5.45
C THR A 32 10.60 13.85 -4.63
N ILE A 33 9.29 14.08 -4.85
CA ILE A 33 8.22 13.33 -4.15
C ILE A 33 8.24 11.87 -4.57
N LYS A 34 8.42 11.59 -5.87
CA LYS A 34 8.50 10.22 -6.40
C LYS A 34 9.71 9.46 -5.82
N ALA A 35 10.87 10.11 -5.74
CA ALA A 35 12.06 9.54 -5.13
C ALA A 35 11.88 9.28 -3.62
N ALA A 36 11.25 10.21 -2.90
CA ALA A 36 10.93 10.03 -1.48
C ALA A 36 9.97 8.84 -1.27
N LEU A 37 8.92 8.71 -2.09
CA LEU A 37 7.99 7.57 -2.06
C LEU A 37 8.73 6.23 -2.23
N ALA A 38 9.64 6.14 -3.19
CA ALA A 38 10.41 4.93 -3.44
C ALA A 38 11.34 4.59 -2.27
N ARG A 39 12.03 5.59 -1.69
CA ARG A 39 12.94 5.41 -0.53
C ARG A 39 12.24 4.82 0.69
N ILE A 40 10.97 5.15 0.90
CA ILE A 40 10.20 4.69 2.05
C ILE A 40 9.24 3.55 1.71
N PHE A 41 9.44 2.86 0.59
CA PHE A 41 8.58 1.73 0.20
C PHE A 41 7.08 2.09 0.16
N HIS A 42 6.76 3.28 -0.32
CA HIS A 42 5.38 3.71 -0.56
C HIS A 42 4.47 3.73 0.69
N LEU A 43 5.02 4.05 1.88
CA LEU A 43 4.33 4.18 3.18
C LEU A 43 3.26 5.31 3.29
N GLY A 44 2.69 5.73 2.16
CA GLY A 44 1.59 6.67 2.10
C GLY A 44 1.97 8.12 2.40
N VAL A 45 0.95 8.95 2.61
CA VAL A 45 1.12 10.41 2.69
C VAL A 45 1.96 10.83 3.90
N LYS A 46 1.66 10.29 5.09
CA LYS A 46 2.36 10.68 6.33
C LYS A 46 3.84 10.32 6.26
N GLY A 47 4.16 9.11 5.85
CA GLY A 47 5.56 8.67 5.68
C GLY A 47 6.32 9.55 4.70
N THR A 48 5.72 9.83 3.54
CA THR A 48 6.37 10.65 2.50
C THR A 48 6.62 12.08 2.99
N LEU A 49 5.69 12.68 3.74
CA LEU A 49 5.88 14.00 4.32
C LEU A 49 6.99 14.02 5.37
N THR A 50 7.08 12.98 6.21
CA THR A 50 8.15 12.84 7.20
C THR A 50 9.51 12.72 6.51
N GLU A 51 9.58 11.99 5.41
CA GLU A 51 10.81 11.82 4.63
C GLU A 51 11.26 13.11 3.93
N LEU A 52 10.32 13.95 3.48
CA LEU A 52 10.63 15.19 2.76
C LEU A 52 11.09 16.33 3.70
N ARG A 53 10.47 16.45 4.88
CA ARG A 53 10.65 17.61 5.80
C ARG A 53 12.08 17.91 6.25
N PRO A 54 13.00 16.93 6.41
CA PRO A 54 14.39 17.21 6.74
C PRO A 54 15.15 18.03 5.69
N LYS A 55 14.66 18.10 4.44
CA LYS A 55 15.36 18.79 3.35
C LYS A 55 14.48 19.78 2.60
N TYR A 56 13.18 19.51 2.50
CA TYR A 56 12.26 20.23 1.62
C TYR A 56 11.01 20.71 2.36
N TRP A 57 10.64 21.96 2.08
CA TRP A 57 9.35 22.53 2.43
C TRP A 57 8.52 22.68 1.15
N VAL A 58 7.76 21.63 0.81
CA VAL A 58 6.93 21.61 -0.39
C VAL A 58 5.64 22.40 -0.15
N VAL A 59 5.37 23.40 -0.98
CA VAL A 59 4.10 24.15 -0.93
C VAL A 59 2.97 23.18 -1.27
N LYS A 60 1.89 23.19 -0.47
CA LYS A 60 0.78 22.23 -0.58
C LYS A 60 1.25 20.75 -0.55
N ALA A 61 2.35 20.45 0.15
CA ALA A 61 3.00 19.13 0.17
C ALA A 61 2.01 17.97 0.24
N ARG A 62 1.06 18.01 1.18
CA ARG A 62 0.08 16.94 1.39
C ARG A 62 -0.75 16.64 0.14
N LEU A 63 -1.19 17.68 -0.57
CA LEU A 63 -1.94 17.54 -1.81
C LEU A 63 -1.05 16.94 -2.90
N SER A 64 0.16 17.48 -3.10
CA SER A 64 1.11 16.98 -4.09
C SER A 64 1.49 15.51 -3.87
N VAL A 65 1.74 15.12 -2.62
CA VAL A 65 2.00 13.73 -2.23
C VAL A 65 0.78 12.85 -2.51
N ARG A 66 -0.42 13.29 -2.14
CA ARG A 66 -1.65 12.52 -2.40
C ARG A 66 -1.86 12.29 -3.90
N THR A 67 -1.68 13.32 -4.72
CA THR A 67 -1.76 13.23 -6.19
C THR A 67 -0.73 12.23 -6.72
N MET A 68 0.53 12.31 -6.25
CA MET A 68 1.59 11.39 -6.65
C MET A 68 1.30 9.93 -6.27
N ILE A 69 0.74 9.70 -5.08
CA ILE A 69 0.33 8.35 -4.64
C ILE A 69 -0.80 7.81 -5.52
N SER A 70 -1.78 8.65 -5.88
CA SER A 70 -2.91 8.23 -6.72
C SER A 70 -2.51 7.86 -8.15
N SER A 71 -1.45 8.48 -8.69
CA SER A 71 -0.89 8.16 -10.00
C SER A 71 0.18 7.07 -9.96
N CYS A 72 0.64 6.65 -8.78
CA CYS A 72 1.64 5.62 -8.63
C CYS A 72 1.03 4.21 -8.82
N ASN A 73 1.50 3.48 -9.83
CA ASN A 73 1.04 2.12 -10.11
C ASN A 73 1.22 1.15 -8.95
N LEU A 74 2.35 1.24 -8.22
CA LEU A 74 2.64 0.36 -7.10
C LEU A 74 1.71 0.63 -5.91
N CYS A 75 1.50 1.90 -5.57
CA CYS A 75 0.52 2.29 -4.55
C CYS A 75 -0.90 1.86 -4.93
N ARG A 76 -1.29 2.02 -6.20
CA ARG A 76 -2.62 1.61 -6.68
C ARG A 76 -2.82 0.10 -6.62
N ARG A 77 -1.79 -0.67 -6.96
CA ARG A 77 -1.84 -2.13 -6.94
C ARG A 77 -1.85 -2.69 -5.52
N CYS A 78 -0.99 -2.18 -4.63
CA CYS A 78 -0.82 -2.70 -3.28
C CYS A 78 -1.84 -2.12 -2.27
N GLY A 79 -2.25 -0.87 -2.46
CA GLY A 79 -3.23 -0.18 -1.60
C GLY A 79 -4.64 -0.13 -2.17
N GLY A 80 -4.89 -0.78 -3.32
CA GLY A 80 -6.21 -0.88 -3.90
C GLY A 80 -7.15 -1.67 -3.00
N LEU A 81 -8.42 -1.27 -2.96
CA LEU A 81 -9.44 -2.06 -2.30
C LEU A 81 -9.62 -3.38 -3.04
N ALA A 82 -9.90 -4.45 -2.29
CA ALA A 82 -10.34 -5.71 -2.88
C ALA A 82 -11.56 -5.48 -3.78
N TYR A 83 -11.69 -6.30 -4.80
CA TYR A 83 -12.91 -6.33 -5.62
C TYR A 83 -14.11 -6.47 -4.68
N LYS A 84 -15.07 -5.56 -4.80
CA LYS A 84 -16.31 -5.66 -4.03
C LYS A 84 -17.03 -6.92 -4.48
N ALA A 85 -17.27 -7.83 -3.53
CA ALA A 85 -18.08 -9.01 -3.82
C ALA A 85 -19.41 -8.55 -4.45
N PRO A 86 -19.86 -9.20 -5.53
CA PRO A 86 -21.18 -8.92 -6.06
C PRO A 86 -22.22 -9.32 -5.01
N PRO A 87 -23.46 -8.78 -5.09
CA PRO A 87 -24.56 -9.25 -4.28
C PRO A 87 -24.69 -10.78 -4.42
N SER A 88 -25.00 -11.46 -3.31
CA SER A 88 -25.29 -12.89 -3.35
C SER A 88 -26.52 -13.12 -4.23
N LEU A 89 -26.34 -13.86 -5.33
CA LEU A 89 -27.45 -14.28 -6.15
C LEU A 89 -28.27 -15.36 -5.41
N PRO A 90 -29.57 -15.51 -5.73
CA PRO A 90 -30.37 -16.62 -5.22
C PRO A 90 -29.68 -17.96 -5.51
N LEU A 91 -29.75 -18.89 -4.55
CA LEU A 91 -29.25 -20.24 -4.76
C LEU A 91 -30.02 -20.91 -5.91
N PRO A 92 -29.37 -21.69 -6.78
CA PRO A 92 -30.06 -22.51 -7.78
C PRO A 92 -31.08 -23.44 -7.14
N SER A 93 -32.18 -23.74 -7.84
CA SER A 93 -33.27 -24.60 -7.35
C SER A 93 -32.76 -25.94 -6.81
N PHE A 94 -31.85 -26.61 -7.52
CA PHE A 94 -31.28 -27.90 -7.11
C PHE A 94 -30.51 -27.86 -5.77
N ARG A 95 -30.16 -26.67 -5.25
CA ARG A 95 -29.51 -26.49 -3.93
C ARG A 95 -30.51 -26.35 -2.78
N VAL A 96 -31.78 -26.09 -3.09
CA VAL A 96 -32.84 -25.76 -2.11
C VAL A 96 -34.08 -26.64 -2.23
N THR A 97 -34.18 -27.44 -3.30
CA THR A 97 -35.22 -28.44 -3.47
C THR A 97 -34.89 -29.69 -2.64
N GLU A 98 -35.89 -30.20 -1.92
CA GLU A 98 -35.76 -31.47 -1.19
C GLU A 98 -35.61 -32.65 -2.15
N HIS A 99 -34.69 -33.54 -1.81
CA HIS A 99 -34.42 -34.78 -2.55
C HIS A 99 -34.22 -35.93 -1.56
N SER A 100 -34.50 -37.15 -1.98
CA SER A 100 -34.21 -38.32 -1.14
C SER A 100 -32.70 -38.42 -0.88
N PRO A 101 -32.29 -38.96 0.28
CA PRO A 101 -30.88 -39.15 0.61
C PRO A 101 -30.12 -39.83 -0.54
N PHE A 102 -28.92 -39.37 -0.83
CA PHE A 102 -28.03 -39.89 -1.88
C PHE A 102 -28.51 -39.71 -3.34
N SER A 103 -29.57 -38.95 -3.61
CA SER A 103 -30.01 -38.61 -4.98
C SER A 103 -28.95 -37.87 -5.80
N TYR A 104 -28.12 -37.07 -5.13
CA TYR A 104 -27.02 -36.31 -5.73
C TYR A 104 -25.78 -36.46 -4.85
N SER A 105 -24.62 -36.69 -5.45
CA SER A 105 -23.32 -36.77 -4.77
C SER A 105 -22.33 -35.84 -5.46
N GLY A 106 -21.66 -34.98 -4.70
CA GLY A 106 -20.57 -34.15 -5.20
C GLY A 106 -19.24 -34.90 -5.07
N VAL A 107 -18.46 -34.92 -6.15
CA VAL A 107 -17.08 -35.42 -6.13
C VAL A 107 -16.18 -34.24 -6.42
N ASP A 108 -15.27 -33.93 -5.48
CA ASP A 108 -14.21 -32.96 -5.67
C ASP A 108 -12.87 -33.67 -5.52
N ASN A 109 -11.99 -33.52 -6.51
CA ASN A 109 -10.70 -34.17 -6.52
C ASN A 109 -9.65 -33.20 -6.01
N ALA A 110 -9.05 -33.53 -4.87
CA ALA A 110 -7.83 -32.84 -4.44
C ALA A 110 -6.71 -33.12 -5.45
N SER A 111 -5.98 -32.07 -5.83
CA SER A 111 -4.70 -32.24 -6.53
C SER A 111 -3.66 -32.92 -5.64
N ALA A 112 -2.50 -33.28 -6.20
CA ALA A 112 -1.47 -34.11 -5.54
C ALA A 112 -1.21 -33.75 -4.07
N LEU A 113 -1.64 -34.64 -3.18
CA LEU A 113 -1.37 -34.56 -1.75
C LEU A 113 0.01 -35.19 -1.49
N SER A 114 0.95 -34.36 -1.04
CA SER A 114 2.28 -34.84 -0.63
C SER A 114 2.22 -35.35 0.80
N LEU A 115 2.20 -36.68 0.97
CA LEU A 115 2.31 -37.31 2.29
C LEU A 115 3.78 -37.35 2.72
N LYS A 116 4.13 -36.60 3.77
CA LYS A 116 5.39 -36.83 4.48
C LYS A 116 5.17 -37.94 5.50
N LEU A 117 5.68 -39.13 5.19
CA LEU A 117 5.87 -40.16 6.20
C LEU A 117 7.02 -39.71 7.10
N LEU A 118 6.68 -39.27 8.32
CA LEU A 118 7.66 -39.13 9.38
C LEU A 118 7.91 -40.55 9.91
N PHE A 119 8.97 -41.18 9.44
CA PHE A 119 9.52 -42.33 10.15
C PHE A 119 10.06 -41.81 11.48
N LEU A 120 9.40 -42.17 12.58
CA LEU A 120 10.02 -42.17 13.89
C LEU A 120 11.14 -43.20 13.80
N GLY A 121 12.39 -42.75 13.79
CA GLY A 121 13.53 -43.65 13.78
C GLY A 121 13.49 -44.51 15.04
N GLU A 122 13.47 -45.83 14.85
CA GLU A 122 13.91 -46.77 15.87
C GLU A 122 15.43 -46.91 15.73
N ASP A 123 16.09 -46.51 16.82
CA ASP A 123 17.42 -46.83 17.36
C ASP A 123 18.61 -47.10 16.42
#